data_AF-A0A5B7A6L8-F1
#
_entry.id   AF-A0A5B7A6L8-F1
#
_cell.length_a   1.000
_cell.length_b   1.000
_cell.length_c   1.000
_cell.angle_alpha   90.00
_cell.angle_beta   90.00
_cell.angle_gamma   90.00
#
_symmetry.space_group_name_H-M   'P 1'
#
loop_
_entity.id
_entity.type
_entity.pdbx_description
1 polymer ?
#
loop_
_entity_poly.entity_id
_entity_poly.type
_entity_poly.pdbx_seq_one_letter_code
_entity_poly.pdbx_strand_id
1 'polypeptide(L)'
;FTKDETFKKQILTETSSGSVVFNDVMVQFVCDGLPFGGVGQSGFGRYHGKYSFDTFSHEKAVLHRSFFPELEARYPPWNDFKMEFLRLGYRFNYLGLLLLLLGLKRTST
;
A
#
# COMPACT_ATOMS: atom_id res chain seq x y z
N PHE A 1 12.52 -30.50 -6.79
CA PHE A 1 12.58 -30.90 -8.22
C PHE A 1 11.26 -31.59 -8.59
N THR A 2 10.50 -31.03 -9.52
CA THR A 2 9.23 -31.61 -10.01
C THR A 2 8.81 -30.94 -11.32
N LYS A 3 8.01 -31.64 -12.13
CA LYS A 3 7.30 -31.09 -13.29
C LYS A 3 5.80 -30.89 -13.03
N ASP A 4 5.28 -31.38 -11.91
CA ASP A 4 3.85 -31.26 -11.55
C ASP A 4 3.56 -29.86 -11.01
N GLU A 5 2.72 -29.10 -11.73
CA GLU A 5 2.31 -27.75 -11.36
C GLU A 5 1.43 -27.70 -10.12
N THR A 6 0.62 -28.74 -9.88
CA THR A 6 -0.22 -28.82 -8.67
C THR A 6 0.67 -28.93 -7.44
N PHE A 7 1.69 -29.78 -7.51
CA PHE A 7 2.64 -29.95 -6.43
C PHE A 7 3.52 -28.71 -6.20
N LYS A 8 3.95 -28.01 -7.27
CA LYS A 8 4.64 -26.72 -7.13
C LYS A 8 3.78 -25.70 -6.40
N LYS A 9 2.50 -25.57 -6.78
CA LYS A 9 1.56 -24.67 -6.13
C LYS A 9 1.40 -25.02 -4.65
N GLN A 10 1.25 -26.30 -4.33
CA GLN A 10 1.14 -26.77 -2.97
C GLN A 10 2.36 -26.36 -2.12
N ILE A 11 3.58 -26.58 -2.62
CA ILE A 11 4.82 -26.16 -1.94
C ILE A 11 4.80 -24.66 -1.68
N LEU A 12 4.43 -23.84 -2.67
CA LEU A 12 4.37 -22.38 -2.54
C LEU A 12 3.31 -21.91 -1.53
N THR A 13 2.19 -22.63 -1.39
CA THR A 13 1.09 -22.22 -0.49
C THR A 13 1.21 -22.76 0.93
N GLU A 14 1.87 -23.91 1.11
CA GLU A 14 1.92 -24.63 2.39
C GLU A 14 3.26 -24.50 3.11
N THR A 15 4.26 -23.84 2.49
CA THR A 15 5.58 -23.64 3.11
C THR A 15 5.98 -22.15 3.14
N SER A 16 6.90 -21.81 4.03
CA SER A 16 7.49 -20.47 4.12
C SER A 16 9.02 -20.57 4.03
N SER A 17 9.62 -19.75 3.16
CA SER A 17 11.07 -19.71 2.94
C SER A 17 11.46 -18.34 2.36
N GLY A 18 12.74 -18.01 2.43
CA GLY A 18 13.26 -16.76 1.83
C GLY A 18 13.19 -16.75 0.30
N SER A 19 13.49 -17.88 -0.33
CA SER A 19 13.36 -18.08 -1.77
C SER A 19 13.09 -19.55 -2.10
N VAL A 20 12.39 -19.79 -3.21
CA VAL A 20 12.15 -21.13 -3.75
C VAL A 20 12.62 -21.16 -5.20
N VAL A 21 13.38 -22.19 -5.56
CA VAL A 21 13.74 -22.49 -6.94
C VAL A 21 13.25 -23.89 -7.28
N PHE A 22 12.54 -24.01 -8.40
CA PHE A 22 12.14 -25.31 -8.92
C PHE A 22 13.14 -25.76 -9.97
N ASN A 23 13.60 -27.01 -9.82
CA ASN A 23 14.45 -27.71 -10.78
C ASN A 23 15.88 -27.19 -10.92
N ASP A 24 16.34 -26.41 -9.94
CA ASP A 24 17.72 -25.97 -9.83
C ASP A 24 18.05 -25.64 -8.37
N VAL A 25 19.32 -25.34 -8.08
CA VAL A 25 19.81 -24.89 -6.77
C VAL A 25 20.74 -23.69 -6.93
N MET A 26 20.72 -22.79 -5.96
CA MET A 26 21.58 -21.59 -5.86
C MET A 26 21.48 -20.54 -6.98
N VAL A 27 20.96 -20.86 -8.17
CA VAL A 27 20.88 -19.92 -9.30
C VAL A 27 20.08 -18.65 -9.00
N GLN A 28 19.16 -18.67 -8.04
CA GLN A 28 18.46 -17.45 -7.61
C GLN A 28 19.39 -16.39 -7.01
N PHE A 29 20.57 -16.80 -6.51
CA PHE A 29 21.55 -15.88 -5.93
C PHE A 29 22.20 -14.97 -7.00
N VAL A 30 22.34 -15.44 -8.24
CA VAL A 30 22.95 -14.63 -9.30
C VAL A 30 21.95 -13.68 -9.98
N CYS A 31 20.66 -13.82 -9.71
CA CYS A 31 19.61 -12.96 -10.24
C CYS A 31 19.48 -11.68 -9.39
N ASP A 32 20.15 -10.60 -9.81
CA ASP A 32 20.12 -9.30 -9.13
C ASP A 32 18.72 -8.64 -9.05
N GLY A 33 17.84 -8.99 -9.98
CA GLY A 33 16.43 -8.60 -9.98
C GLY A 33 15.55 -9.32 -8.94
N LEU A 34 16.07 -10.36 -8.28
CA LEU A 34 15.36 -11.04 -7.19
C LEU A 34 15.88 -10.57 -5.83
N PRO A 35 14.99 -10.32 -4.85
CA PRO A 35 15.42 -10.03 -3.50
C PRO A 35 16.03 -11.28 -2.86
N PHE A 36 17.20 -11.15 -2.26
CA PHE A 36 17.81 -12.20 -1.46
C PHE A 36 17.71 -11.88 0.03
N GLY A 37 17.07 -12.75 0.79
CA GLY A 37 16.78 -12.54 2.22
C GLY A 37 16.13 -13.77 2.86
N GLY A 38 16.01 -13.74 4.18
CA GLY A 38 15.42 -14.80 4.98
C GLY A 38 14.02 -14.46 5.49
N VAL A 39 13.38 -15.45 6.11
CA VAL A 39 12.14 -15.31 6.89
C VAL A 39 12.23 -16.12 8.18
N GLY A 40 11.76 -15.55 9.30
CA GLY A 40 11.83 -16.18 10.62
C GLY A 40 13.28 -16.33 11.11
N GLN A 41 13.65 -17.52 11.58
CA GLN A 41 15.00 -17.79 12.11
C GLN A 41 16.10 -17.75 11.04
N SER A 42 15.75 -17.78 9.75
CA SER A 42 16.71 -17.65 8.65
C SER A 42 17.13 -16.19 8.36
N GLY A 43 16.47 -15.20 8.97
CA GLY A 43 16.79 -13.78 8.84
C GLY A 43 15.58 -12.88 8.60
N PHE A 44 15.85 -11.58 8.52
CA PHE A 44 14.87 -10.53 8.22
C PHE A 44 15.48 -9.51 7.24
N GLY A 45 14.63 -8.82 6.48
CA GLY A 45 15.07 -7.92 5.42
C GLY A 45 15.53 -8.66 4.16
N ARG A 46 15.99 -7.89 3.17
CA ARG A 46 16.40 -8.41 1.85
C ARG A 46 17.36 -7.45 1.16
N TYR A 47 18.25 -7.95 0.34
CA TYR A 47 19.17 -7.15 -0.48
C TYR A 47 19.25 -7.73 -1.90
N HIS A 48 20.29 -7.36 -2.66
CA HIS A 48 20.51 -7.47 -4.11
C HIS A 48 20.00 -6.27 -4.91
N GLY A 49 20.79 -5.85 -5.90
CA GLY A 49 20.44 -4.78 -6.83
C GLY A 49 19.78 -3.57 -6.16
N LYS A 50 18.57 -3.24 -6.61
CA LYS A 50 17.74 -2.16 -6.04
C LYS A 50 17.39 -2.40 -4.57
N TYR A 51 17.15 -3.63 -4.14
CA TYR A 51 16.77 -3.95 -2.75
C TYR A 51 17.87 -3.62 -1.75
N SER A 52 19.15 -3.71 -2.16
CA SER A 52 20.27 -3.21 -1.36
C SER A 52 20.19 -1.69 -1.17
N PHE A 53 19.96 -0.94 -2.27
CA PHE A 53 19.80 0.50 -2.21
C PHE A 53 18.64 0.89 -1.30
N ASP A 54 17.47 0.25 -1.46
CA ASP A 54 16.28 0.50 -0.64
C ASP A 54 16.57 0.21 0.85
N THR A 55 17.27 -0.88 1.15
CA THR A 55 17.57 -1.32 2.52
C THR A 55 18.53 -0.40 3.26
N PHE A 56 19.48 0.20 2.54
CA PHE A 56 20.46 1.13 3.11
C PHE A 56 20.10 2.61 2.87
N SER A 57 18.89 2.87 2.39
CA SER A 57 18.37 4.22 2.17
C SER A 57 17.25 4.54 3.16
N HIS A 58 17.06 5.84 3.41
CA HIS A 58 15.87 6.35 4.08
C HIS A 58 14.91 6.91 3.03
N GLU A 59 13.78 6.25 2.82
CA GLU A 59 12.69 6.76 1.98
C GLU A 59 11.98 7.94 2.68
N LYS A 60 12.51 9.15 2.45
CA LYS A 60 11.99 10.38 3.05
C LYS A 60 10.74 10.85 2.32
N ALA A 61 9.58 10.76 2.98
CA ALA A 61 8.35 11.37 2.49
C ALA A 61 8.45 12.91 2.49
N VAL A 62 8.17 13.55 1.35
CA VAL A 62 8.14 15.01 1.19
C VAL A 62 6.84 15.41 0.51
N LEU A 63 6.06 16.27 1.16
CA LEU A 63 4.82 16.84 0.63
C LEU A 63 5.03 18.33 0.34
N HIS A 64 4.89 18.72 -0.93
CA HIS A 64 4.82 20.12 -1.34
C HIS A 64 3.37 20.51 -1.58
N ARG A 65 2.91 21.57 -0.90
CA ARG A 65 1.60 22.17 -1.12
C ARG A 65 1.75 23.55 -1.72
N SER A 66 0.86 23.89 -2.63
CA SER A 66 0.70 25.24 -3.16
C SER A 66 -0.12 26.11 -2.20
N PHE A 67 -0.07 27.43 -2.40
CA PHE A 67 -0.89 28.39 -1.64
C PHE A 67 -2.34 28.49 -2.14
N PHE A 68 -2.82 27.54 -2.96
CA PHE A 68 -4.23 27.53 -3.37
C PHE A 68 -5.15 27.32 -2.16
N PRO A 69 -6.38 27.86 -2.19
CA PRO A 69 -7.33 27.72 -1.10
C PRO A 69 -7.48 26.26 -0.66
N GLU A 70 -7.37 26.04 0.64
CA GLU A 70 -7.56 24.73 1.24
C GLU A 70 -9.04 24.38 1.38
N LEU A 71 -9.32 23.09 1.59
CA LEU A 71 -10.65 22.63 1.93
C LEU A 71 -11.07 23.19 3.30
N GLU A 72 -12.03 24.12 3.31
CA GLU A 72 -12.46 24.83 4.52
C GLU A 72 -12.98 23.88 5.62
N ALA A 73 -13.53 22.72 5.25
CA ALA A 73 -13.99 21.70 6.20
C ALA A 73 -12.87 21.13 7.09
N ARG A 74 -11.60 21.31 6.71
CA ARG A 74 -10.43 20.94 7.53
C ARG A 74 -10.32 21.78 8.81
N TYR A 75 -10.81 23.02 8.80
CA TYR A 75 -10.58 24.00 9.86
C TYR A 75 -11.85 24.28 10.67
N PRO A 76 -11.74 24.44 12.01
CA PRO A 76 -12.84 24.84 12.87
C PRO A 76 -13.29 26.30 12.62
N PRO A 77 -14.49 26.71 13.10
CA PRO A 77 -15.47 25.88 13.81
C PRO A 77 -16.21 24.92 12.86
N TRP A 78 -16.45 23.69 13.32
CA TRP A 78 -17.18 22.67 12.56
C TRP A 78 -18.67 22.81 12.80
N ASN A 79 -19.38 23.32 11.79
CA ASN A 79 -20.84 23.35 11.74
C ASN A 79 -21.40 22.10 11.05
N ASP A 80 -22.72 21.92 11.12
CA ASP A 80 -23.40 20.74 10.57
C ASP A 80 -23.12 20.56 9.07
N PHE A 81 -22.92 21.66 8.33
CA PHE A 81 -22.54 21.62 6.93
C PHE A 81 -21.15 21.00 6.73
N LYS A 82 -20.12 21.49 7.43
CA LYS A 82 -18.76 20.94 7.35
C LYS A 82 -18.73 19.48 7.78
N MET A 83 -19.47 19.13 8.83
CA MET A 83 -19.54 17.75 9.33
C MET A 83 -20.23 16.81 8.32
N GLU A 84 -21.33 17.23 7.72
CA GLU A 84 -22.02 16.43 6.70
C GLU A 84 -21.20 16.36 5.41
N PHE A 85 -20.50 17.42 5.03
CA PHE A 85 -19.54 17.42 3.92
C PHE A 85 -18.44 16.37 4.14
N LEU A 86 -17.79 16.37 5.32
CA LEU A 86 -16.76 15.40 5.68
C LEU A 86 -17.31 13.97 5.70
N ARG A 87 -18.50 13.76 6.28
CA ARG A 87 -19.17 12.45 6.33
C ARG A 87 -19.43 11.90 4.92
N LEU A 88 -19.92 12.73 4.01
CA LEU A 88 -20.22 12.31 2.64
C LEU A 88 -18.96 12.07 1.82
N GLY A 89 -17.93 12.89 2.02
CA GLY A 89 -16.59 12.66 1.46
C GLY A 89 -16.01 11.33 1.92
N TYR A 90 -16.04 11.05 3.23
CA TYR A 90 -15.54 9.79 3.79
C TYR A 90 -16.31 8.55 3.29
N ARG A 91 -17.62 8.69 3.06
CA ARG A 91 -18.47 7.62 2.51
C ARG A 91 -18.42 7.51 0.98
N PHE A 92 -17.61 8.32 0.30
CA PHE A 92 -17.55 8.41 -1.16
C PHE A 92 -18.93 8.63 -1.82
N ASN A 93 -19.85 9.32 -1.13
CA ASN A 93 -21.19 9.60 -1.66
C ASN A 93 -21.19 10.91 -2.46
N TYR A 94 -20.71 10.83 -3.70
CA TYR A 94 -20.57 12.01 -4.57
C TYR A 94 -21.90 12.68 -4.92
N LEU A 95 -22.98 11.90 -5.12
CA LEU A 95 -24.31 12.47 -5.39
C LEU A 95 -24.82 13.25 -4.18
N GLY A 96 -24.67 12.69 -2.98
CA GLY A 96 -25.01 13.39 -1.75
C GLY A 96 -24.17 14.64 -1.54
N LEU A 97 -22.87 14.59 -1.88
CA LEU A 97 -21.97 15.74 -1.79
C LEU A 97 -22.37 16.86 -2.75
N LEU A 98 -22.72 16.51 -4.00
CA LEU A 98 -23.23 17.46 -4.99
C LEU A 98 -24.53 18.11 -4.52
N LEU A 99 -25.48 17.32 -4.02
CA LEU A 99 -26.74 17.84 -3.50
C LEU A 99 -26.52 18.74 -2.27
N LEU A 100 -25.54 18.42 -1.41
CA LEU A 100 -25.16 19.26 -0.27
C LEU A 100 -24.56 20.60 -0.75
N LEU A 101 -23.65 20.57 -1.73
CA LEU A 101 -23.03 21.77 -2.29
C LEU A 101 -24.04 22.67 -3.03
N LEU A 102 -25.07 22.07 -3.64
CA LEU A 102 -26.19 22.79 -4.27
C LEU A 102 -27.26 23.26 -3.27
N GLY A 103 -27.11 22.96 -1.97
CA GLY A 103 -28.09 23.30 -0.94
C GLY A 103 -29.40 22.49 -0.99
N LEU A 104 -29.46 21.47 -1.85
CA LEU A 104 -30.62 20.60 -2.05
C LEU A 104 -30.70 19.47 -1.01
N LYS A 105 -29.62 19.23 -0.26
CA LYS A 105 -29.55 18.27 0.83
C LYS A 105 -29.47 18.99 2.17
N ARG A 106 -30.43 18.72 3.06
CA ARG A 106 -30.41 19.22 4.45
C ARG A 106 -29.29 18.55 5.24
N THR A 107 -28.60 19.34 6.05
CA THR A 107 -27.66 18.84 7.06
C THR A 107 -28.46 18.08 8.11
N SER A 108 -28.06 16.83 8.40
CA SER A 108 -28.61 16.12 9.55
C SER A 108 -28.06 16.80 10.80
N THR A 109 -28.94 17.35 11.63
CA THR A 109 -28.65 17.61 13.05
C THR A 109 -28.10 16.37 13.73
#